data_AF-A0A554J5C2-F1
#
_entry.id   AF-A0A554J5C2-F1
#
_cell.length_a   1.000
_cell.length_b   1.000
_cell.length_c   1.000
_cell.angle_alpha   90.00
_cell.angle_beta   90.00
_cell.angle_gamma   90.00
#
_symmetry.space_group_name_H-M   'P 1'
#
loop_
_entity.id
_entity.type
_entity.pdbx_description
1 polymer ?
#
loop_
_entity_poly.entity_id
_entity_poly.type
_entity_poly.pdbx_seq_one_letter_code
_entity_poly.pdbx_strand_id
1 'polypeptide(L)'
;MNYISRIATLIRRSFNDPSLYTEATSSRISKPLSVLAWISVVWALMISIPAGIALVLFVNTNFLDTASGMYPSELVVTIKDGEASANVTQPYFIDMPGKESASTSPQYLAKRSRII
;
A
#
# COMPACT_ATOMS: atom_id res chain seq x y z
N MET A 1 34.61 21.90 -6.25
CA MET A 1 33.56 22.55 -5.43
C MET A 1 32.41 21.58 -5.25
N ASN A 2 32.11 21.17 -4.02
CA ASN A 2 31.11 20.13 -3.74
C ASN A 2 29.68 20.63 -4.04
N TYR A 3 28.85 19.77 -4.61
CA TYR A 3 27.46 20.10 -5.00
C TYR A 3 26.62 20.59 -3.80
N ILE A 4 26.86 20.01 -2.62
CA ILE A 4 26.18 20.37 -1.38
C ILE A 4 26.53 21.79 -0.91
N SER A 5 27.78 22.24 -1.05
CA SER A 5 28.14 23.60 -0.65
C SER A 5 27.55 24.65 -1.58
N ARG A 6 27.33 24.32 -2.86
CA ARG A 6 26.58 25.18 -3.80
C ARG A 6 25.11 25.32 -3.40
N ILE A 7 24.44 24.22 -3.05
CA ILE A 7 23.04 24.25 -2.60
C ILE A 7 22.89 25.05 -1.30
N ALA A 8 23.75 24.81 -0.31
CA ALA A 8 23.70 25.55 0.96
C ALA A 8 23.89 27.07 0.76
N THR A 9 24.80 27.45 -0.13
CA THR A 9 25.04 28.87 -0.46
C THR A 9 23.86 29.48 -1.23
N LEU A 10 23.21 28.72 -2.11
CA LEU A 10 22.01 29.13 -2.83
C LEU A 10 20.81 29.34 -1.89
N ILE A 11 20.59 28.41 -0.96
CA ILE A 11 19.53 28.53 0.05
C ILE A 11 19.75 29.79 0.88
N ARG A 12 20.98 29.98 1.39
CA ARG A 12 21.33 31.14 2.22
C ARG A 12 21.17 32.47 1.47
N ARG A 13 21.51 32.51 0.17
CA ARG A 13 21.29 33.70 -0.66
C ARG A 13 19.81 33.95 -0.94
N SER A 14 18.98 32.91 -1.09
CA SER A 14 17.54 33.09 -1.33
C SER A 14 16.80 33.85 -0.22
N PHE A 15 17.29 33.79 1.02
CA PHE A 15 16.72 34.54 2.14
C PHE A 15 17.21 35.99 2.24
N ASN A 16 18.40 36.30 1.69
CA ASN A 16 19.07 37.57 1.95
C ASN A 16 19.18 38.48 0.71
N ASP A 17 18.92 37.95 -0.49
CA ASP A 17 19.09 38.70 -1.73
C ASP A 17 17.78 38.78 -2.53
N PRO A 18 17.08 39.94 -2.51
CA PRO A 18 15.84 40.12 -3.26
C PRO A 18 16.04 40.07 -4.79
N SER A 19 17.27 40.26 -5.28
CA SER A 19 17.57 40.24 -6.72
C SER A 19 17.46 38.84 -7.35
N LEU A 20 17.55 37.78 -6.53
CA LEU A 20 17.32 36.41 -6.97
C LEU A 20 15.88 36.18 -7.44
N TYR A 21 14.92 36.87 -6.82
CA TYR A 21 13.51 36.78 -7.22
C TYR A 21 13.26 37.52 -8.53
N THR A 22 13.94 38.64 -8.78
CA THR A 22 13.83 39.36 -10.06
C THR A 22 14.49 38.60 -11.22
N GLU A 23 15.61 37.91 -10.98
CA GLU A 23 16.22 37.04 -11.99
C GLU A 23 15.37 35.80 -12.27
N ALA A 24 14.72 35.22 -11.24
CA ALA A 24 13.84 34.07 -11.41
C ALA A 24 12.68 34.35 -12.37
N THR A 25 12.11 35.56 -12.33
CA THR A 25 11.02 36.01 -13.22
C THR A 25 11.48 36.23 -14.66
N SER A 26 12.76 36.57 -14.88
CA SER A 26 13.34 36.82 -16.22
C SER A 26 13.89 35.56 -16.90
N SER A 27 14.07 34.48 -16.16
CA SER A 27 14.66 33.23 -16.66
C SER A 27 13.62 32.30 -17.29
N ARG A 28 14.02 31.50 -18.30
CA ARG A 28 13.15 30.47 -18.91
C ARG A 28 12.43 29.65 -17.83
N ILE A 29 11.12 29.51 -17.98
CA ILE A 29 10.15 28.80 -17.10
C ILE A 29 10.65 27.44 -16.58
N SER A 30 11.58 26.79 -17.30
CA SER A 30 12.17 25.51 -16.92
C SER A 30 12.86 25.51 -15.55
N LYS A 31 13.47 26.62 -15.10
CA LYS A 31 14.22 26.63 -13.83
C LYS A 31 13.29 26.59 -12.60
N PRO A 32 12.30 27.48 -12.45
CA PRO A 32 11.34 27.39 -11.34
C PRO A 32 10.59 26.06 -11.29
N LEU A 33 10.20 25.53 -12.45
CA LEU A 33 9.48 24.26 -12.54
C LEU A 33 10.33 23.08 -12.06
N SER A 34 11.63 23.06 -12.39
CA SER A 34 12.55 22.02 -11.92
C SER A 34 12.75 22.06 -10.40
N VAL A 35 12.79 23.26 -9.80
CA VAL A 35 12.90 23.44 -8.34
C VAL A 35 11.61 22.96 -7.66
N LEU A 36 10.45 23.34 -8.21
CA LEU A 36 9.15 22.90 -7.70
C LEU A 36 9.04 21.37 -7.76
N ALA A 37 9.40 20.75 -8.89
CA ALA A 37 9.39 19.30 -9.04
C ALA A 37 10.28 18.60 -8.00
N TRP A 38 11.47 19.14 -7.75
CA TRP A 38 12.35 18.62 -6.70
C TRP A 38 11.75 18.73 -5.30
N ILE A 39 11.14 19.88 -4.97
CA ILE A 39 10.45 20.07 -3.68
C ILE A 39 9.29 19.08 -3.55
N SER A 40 8.49 18.90 -4.60
CA SER A 40 7.38 17.94 -4.60
C SER A 40 7.87 16.50 -4.38
N VAL A 41 8.98 16.10 -4.98
CA VAL A 41 9.57 14.76 -4.79
C VAL A 41 10.04 14.58 -3.35
N VAL A 42 10.76 15.56 -2.79
CA VAL A 42 11.23 15.49 -1.39
C VAL A 42 10.03 15.42 -0.44
N TRP A 43 9.00 16.21 -0.68
CA TRP A 43 7.78 16.21 0.12
C TRP A 43 7.02 14.89 0.04
N ALA A 44 6.88 14.33 -1.17
CA ALA A 44 6.26 13.04 -1.39
C ALA A 44 7.02 11.92 -0.65
N LEU A 45 8.36 11.94 -0.69
CA LEU A 45 9.18 10.97 0.04
C LEU A 45 9.02 11.10 1.56
N MET A 46 8.99 12.33 2.09
CA MET A 46 8.80 12.57 3.52
C MET A 46 7.47 12.00 4.04
N ILE A 47 6.41 11.98 3.22
CA ILE A 47 5.10 11.44 3.60
C ILE A 47 5.02 9.93 3.32
N SER A 48 5.53 9.49 2.15
CA SER A 48 5.39 8.11 1.69
C SER A 48 6.17 7.12 2.55
N ILE A 49 7.35 7.48 3.05
CA ILE A 49 8.18 6.59 3.87
C ILE A 49 7.49 6.23 5.20
N PRO A 50 7.08 7.18 6.06
CA PRO A 50 6.40 6.84 7.31
C PRO A 50 5.04 6.18 7.08
N ALA A 51 4.29 6.57 6.04
CA ALA A 51 3.04 5.90 5.67
C ALA A 51 3.27 4.42 5.30
N GLY A 52 4.31 4.13 4.52
CA GLY A 52 4.70 2.76 4.18
C GLY A 52 5.11 1.94 5.42
N ILE A 53 5.89 2.53 6.32
CA ILE A 53 6.26 1.87 7.59
C ILE A 53 5.02 1.58 8.44
N ALA A 54 4.12 2.55 8.59
CA ALA A 54 2.88 2.39 9.35
C ALA A 54 1.99 1.29 8.77
N LEU A 55 1.89 1.21 7.43
CA LEU A 55 1.14 0.17 6.74
C LEU A 55 1.72 -1.23 7.01
N VAL A 56 3.05 -1.38 6.89
CA VAL A 56 3.73 -2.67 7.16
C VAL A 56 3.52 -3.10 8.61
N LEU A 57 3.67 -2.16 9.56
CA LEU A 57 3.42 -2.44 10.97
C LEU A 57 1.97 -2.84 11.23
N PHE A 58 1.00 -2.15 10.62
CA PHE A 58 -0.42 -2.46 10.73
C PHE A 58 -0.74 -3.87 10.22
N VAL A 59 -0.25 -4.23 9.02
CA VAL A 59 -0.47 -5.56 8.43
C VAL A 59 0.16 -6.64 9.29
N ASN A 60 1.42 -6.48 9.72
CA ASN A 60 2.10 -7.49 10.52
C ASN A 60 1.47 -7.71 11.90
N THR A 61 0.95 -6.66 12.54
CA THR A 61 0.43 -6.76 13.92
C THR A 61 -1.05 -7.07 14.00
N ASN A 62 -1.86 -6.63 13.04
CA ASN A 62 -3.31 -6.78 13.14
C ASN A 62 -3.86 -7.80 12.14
N PHE A 63 -3.28 -7.91 10.95
CA PHE A 63 -3.88 -8.74 9.90
C PHE A 63 -3.64 -10.23 10.13
N LEU A 64 -2.40 -10.63 10.43
CA LEU A 64 -2.07 -12.06 10.60
C LEU A 64 -2.74 -12.66 11.84
N ASP A 65 -2.73 -11.94 12.95
CA ASP A 65 -3.35 -12.40 14.20
C ASP A 65 -4.87 -12.47 14.06
N THR A 66 -5.51 -11.45 13.48
CA THR A 66 -6.97 -11.46 13.24
C THR A 66 -7.36 -12.50 12.18
N ALA A 67 -6.55 -12.69 11.14
CA ALA A 67 -6.81 -13.70 10.12
C ALA A 67 -6.73 -15.11 10.70
N SER A 68 -5.74 -15.42 11.54
CA SER A 68 -5.60 -16.76 12.13
C SER A 68 -6.82 -17.17 12.97
N GLY A 69 -7.48 -16.23 13.65
CA GLY A 69 -8.70 -16.48 14.41
C GLY A 69 -9.98 -16.60 13.58
N MET A 70 -9.95 -16.23 12.30
CA MET A 70 -11.11 -16.35 11.38
C MET A 70 -11.20 -17.72 10.70
N TYR A 71 -10.12 -18.51 10.70
CA TYR A 71 -10.10 -19.83 10.08
C TYR A 71 -10.13 -20.94 11.15
N PRO A 72 -10.89 -22.02 10.93
CA PRO A 72 -10.88 -23.17 11.83
C PRO A 72 -9.48 -23.79 11.91
N SER A 73 -9.01 -24.07 13.13
CA SER A 73 -7.68 -24.64 13.41
C SER A 73 -7.45 -26.02 12.77
N GLU A 74 -8.54 -26.72 12.46
CA GLU A 74 -8.57 -28.04 11.85
C GLU A 74 -8.44 -28.00 10.31
N LEU A 75 -8.53 -26.84 9.67
CA LEU A 75 -8.41 -26.71 8.23
C LEU A 75 -6.94 -26.81 7.81
N VAL A 76 -6.56 -27.96 7.26
CA VAL A 76 -5.22 -28.17 6.71
C VAL A 76 -5.28 -28.13 5.19
N VAL A 77 -4.65 -27.12 4.59
CA VAL A 77 -4.45 -27.02 3.13
C VAL A 77 -3.05 -27.50 2.80
N THR A 78 -2.96 -28.56 2.00
CA THR A 78 -1.69 -29.13 1.53
C THR A 78 -1.50 -28.77 0.06
N ILE A 79 -0.41 -28.06 -0.26
CA ILE A 79 -0.02 -27.75 -1.64
C ILE A 79 1.11 -28.70 -2.01
N LYS A 80 0.86 -29.60 -2.96
CA LYS A 80 1.85 -30.56 -3.46
C LYS A 80 1.75 -30.64 -4.98
N ASP A 81 2.90 -30.57 -5.65
CA ASP A 81 2.99 -30.67 -7.12
C ASP A 81 2.11 -29.65 -7.88
N GLY A 82 1.90 -28.47 -7.30
CA GLY A 82 1.03 -27.43 -7.85
C GLY A 82 -0.47 -27.66 -7.62
N GLU A 83 -0.84 -28.76 -7.00
CA GLU A 83 -2.23 -29.09 -6.63
C GLU A 83 -2.50 -28.72 -5.17
N ALA A 84 -3.63 -28.04 -4.95
CA ALA A 84 -4.11 -27.71 -3.61
C ALA A 84 -5.16 -28.73 -3.16
N SER A 85 -4.88 -29.43 -2.07
CA SER A 85 -5.80 -30.36 -1.41
C SER A 85 -6.12 -29.87 0.00
N ALA A 86 -7.30 -30.23 0.51
CA ALA A 86 -7.72 -29.90 1.87
C ALA A 86 -8.17 -31.18 2.59
N ASN A 87 -8.04 -31.23 3.91
CA ASN A 87 -8.52 -32.39 4.70
C ASN A 87 -10.06 -32.46 4.80
N VAL A 88 -10.77 -31.42 4.38
CA VAL A 88 -12.24 -31.32 4.39
C VAL A 88 -12.83 -31.64 3.02
N THR A 89 -14.00 -32.29 3.01
CA THR A 89 -14.75 -32.60 1.78
C THR A 89 -15.17 -31.31 1.09
N GLN A 90 -14.73 -31.11 -0.14
CA GLN A 90 -15.05 -29.91 -0.92
C GLN A 90 -16.46 -30.02 -1.55
N PRO A 91 -17.24 -28.93 -1.60
CA PRO A 91 -16.92 -27.59 -1.10
C PRO A 91 -17.13 -27.46 0.42
N TYR A 92 -16.14 -26.92 1.12
CA TYR A 92 -16.24 -26.59 2.54
C TYR A 92 -16.48 -25.09 2.71
N PHE A 93 -17.42 -24.72 3.59
CA PHE A 93 -17.79 -23.34 3.86
C PHE A 93 -17.39 -22.98 5.28
N ILE A 94 -16.66 -21.87 5.40
CA ILE A 94 -16.30 -21.30 6.69
C ILE A 94 -17.35 -20.26 7.03
N ASP A 95 -18.05 -20.46 8.14
CA ASP A 95 -18.99 -19.48 8.66
C ASP A 95 -18.21 -18.29 9.21
N MET A 96 -18.18 -17.20 8.45
CA MET A 96 -17.57 -15.96 8.89
C MET A 96 -18.46 -15.31 9.96
N PRO A 97 -17.90 -14.87 11.10
CA PRO A 97 -18.68 -14.20 12.14
C PRO A 97 -19.37 -12.96 11.57
N GLY A 98 -20.69 -12.86 11.76
CA GLY A 98 -21.50 -11.73 11.31
C GLY A 98 -22.01 -11.80 9.86
N LYS A 99 -21.82 -12.91 9.14
CA LYS A 99 -22.44 -13.16 7.83
C LYS A 99 -23.37 -14.37 7.88
N GLU A 100 -24.48 -14.30 7.15
CA GLU A 100 -25.35 -15.46 6.93
C GLU A 100 -24.57 -16.60 6.27
N SER A 101 -24.75 -17.84 6.76
CA SER A 101 -24.05 -19.01 6.24
C SER A 101 -24.21 -19.13 4.73
N ALA A 102 -23.09 -19.35 4.03
CA ALA A 102 -23.06 -19.49 2.59
C ALA A 102 -23.86 -20.72 2.09
N SER A 103 -24.08 -21.71 2.96
CA SER A 103 -24.90 -22.91 2.71
C SER A 103 -26.38 -22.59 2.44
N THR A 104 -26.86 -21.45 2.92
CA THR A 104 -28.22 -20.95 2.70
C THR A 104 -28.34 -19.95 1.55
N SER A 105 -27.23 -19.60 0.88
CA SER A 105 -27.26 -18.65 -0.22
C SER A 105 -28.03 -19.21 -1.44
N PRO A 106 -28.91 -18.42 -2.09
CA PRO A 106 -29.68 -18.87 -3.25
C PRO A 106 -28.81 -19.36 -4.42
N GLN A 107 -27.62 -18.77 -4.57
CA GLN A 107 -26.65 -19.12 -5.60
C GLN A 107 -26.08 -20.54 -5.40
N TYR A 108 -25.89 -20.96 -4.15
CA TYR A 108 -25.39 -22.30 -3.84
C TYR A 108 -26.46 -23.37 -4.06
N LEU A 109 -27.69 -23.12 -3.62
CA LEU A 109 -28.82 -24.03 -3.83
C LEU A 109 -29.08 -24.28 -5.32
N ALA A 110 -28.97 -23.25 -6.15
CA ALA A 110 -29.11 -23.35 -7.61
C ALA A 110 -28.01 -24.17 -8.28
N LYS A 111 -26.78 -24.19 -7.72
CA LYS A 111 -25.68 -25.01 -8.24
C LYS A 111 -25.84 -26.47 -7.83
N ARG A 112 -26.32 -26.75 -6.60
CA ARG A 112 -26.54 -28.11 -6.09
C ARG A 112 -27.72 -28.81 -6.77
N SER A 113 -28.79 -28.08 -7.13
CA SER A 113 -29.97 -28.67 -7.81
C SER A 113 -29.73 -29.12 -9.26
N ARG A 114 -28.62 -28.72 -9.88
CA ARG A 114 -28.23 -29.15 -11.25
C ARG A 114 -27.39 -30.43 -11.28
N ILE A 115 -27.01 -30.98 -10.13
CA ILE A 115 -26.12 -32.15 -10.02
C ILE A 115 -26.93 -33.44 -9.71
N ILE A 116 -28.27 -33.35 -9.67
CA ILE A 116 -29.18 -34.48 -9.46
C ILE A 116 -29.94 -34.77 -10.75
#